data_AF-A0A7K1FFG3-F1
#
_entry.id   AF-A0A7K1FFG3-F1
#
_cell.length_a   1.000
_cell.length_b   1.000
_cell.length_c   1.000
_cell.angle_alpha   90.00
_cell.angle_beta   90.00
_cell.angle_gamma   90.00
#
_symmetry.space_group_name_H-M   'P 1'
#
loop_
_entity.id
_entity.type
_entity.pdbx_description
1 polymer ?
#
loop_
_entity_poly.entity_id
_entity_poly.type
_entity_poly.pdbx_seq_one_letter_code
_entity_poly.pdbx_strand_id
1 'polypeptide(L)'
;MSARKAPATGNGADPADGTADRAATYEQARDELAEVVGRLEQGGLTLDESLALWERGEHLAGVCTTFLDGARERVEAALAEAGDD
;
A
#
# COMPACT_ATOMS: atom_id res chain seq x y z
N MET A 1 -11.56 35.02 30.89
CA MET A 1 -10.58 34.43 31.83
C MET A 1 -11.21 33.24 32.53
N SER A 2 -10.81 32.02 32.16
CA SER A 2 -10.26 31.04 33.11
C SER A 2 -9.98 29.75 32.32
N ALA A 3 -8.69 29.47 32.16
CA ALA A 3 -8.19 28.23 31.62
C ALA A 3 -8.36 27.10 32.63
N ARG A 4 -8.63 25.88 32.15
CA ARG A 4 -8.06 24.64 32.70
C ARG A 4 -7.64 23.74 31.55
N LYS A 5 -6.38 23.33 31.60
CA LYS A 5 -5.68 22.41 30.71
C LYS A 5 -5.41 21.10 31.48
N ALA A 6 -5.34 20.01 30.71
CA ALA A 6 -4.67 18.71 30.94
C ALA A 6 -5.55 17.52 31.36
N PRO A 7 -5.13 16.26 31.09
CA PRO A 7 -3.90 15.84 30.39
C PRO A 7 -4.13 15.04 29.09
N ALA A 8 -3.09 15.04 28.25
CA ALA A 8 -2.93 14.12 27.14
C ALA A 8 -2.68 12.71 27.69
N THR A 9 -3.51 11.75 27.30
CA THR A 9 -3.17 10.34 27.42
C THR A 9 -2.23 10.00 26.26
N GLY A 10 -0.94 9.93 26.56
CA GLY A 10 0.00 9.21 25.73
C GLY A 10 -0.20 7.71 25.93
N ASN A 11 -0.25 6.95 24.84
CA ASN A 11 0.77 5.96 24.48
C ASN A 11 0.15 4.86 23.62
N GLY A 12 0.50 4.94 22.34
CA GLY A 12 0.31 3.91 21.33
C GLY A 12 1.20 4.31 20.15
N ALA A 13 2.44 4.69 20.46
CA ALA A 13 3.49 4.74 19.46
C ALA A 13 3.75 3.28 19.08
N ASP A 14 3.01 2.79 18.09
CA ASP A 14 3.48 1.64 17.33
C ASP A 14 4.87 2.04 16.81
N PRO A 15 5.90 1.21 17.06
CA PRO A 15 7.22 1.52 16.56
C PRO A 15 7.12 1.51 15.05
N ALA A 16 7.45 2.64 14.45
CA ALA A 16 7.71 2.74 13.03
C ALA A 16 8.67 1.61 12.64
N ASP A 17 8.17 0.61 11.91
CA ASP A 17 9.04 -0.29 11.18
C ASP A 17 9.58 0.47 9.97
N GLY A 18 10.89 0.74 10.03
CA GLY A 18 11.63 1.66 9.17
C GLY A 18 11.81 1.15 7.74
N THR A 19 10.73 1.10 6.97
CA THR A 19 10.76 0.88 5.51
C THR A 19 10.00 1.95 4.72
N ALA A 20 9.68 3.09 5.35
CA ALA A 20 8.93 4.21 4.76
C ALA A 20 9.62 4.96 3.60
N ASP A 21 10.74 4.47 3.06
CA ASP A 21 11.57 5.19 2.08
C ASP A 21 11.98 4.36 0.83
N ARG A 22 11.37 3.20 0.58
CA ARG A 22 11.73 2.42 -0.61
C ARG A 22 10.56 2.28 -1.58
N ALA A 23 10.41 3.30 -2.42
CA ALA A 23 9.68 3.29 -3.70
C ALA A 23 8.16 2.98 -3.61
N ALA A 24 7.33 4.03 -3.70
CA ALA A 24 5.86 4.01 -3.71
C ALA A 24 5.24 3.05 -2.68
N THR A 25 4.73 3.58 -1.57
CA THR A 25 3.94 2.79 -0.60
C THR A 25 2.86 1.96 -1.32
N TYR A 26 2.52 0.77 -0.78
CA TYR A 26 1.50 -0.10 -1.36
C TYR A 26 0.21 0.67 -1.70
N GLU A 27 -0.22 1.56 -0.80
CA GLU A 27 -1.38 2.41 -0.96
C GLU A 27 -1.25 3.34 -2.17
N GLN A 28 -0.08 3.94 -2.40
CA GLN A 28 0.16 4.77 -3.58
C GLN A 28 0.08 3.95 -4.87
N ALA A 29 0.72 2.76 -4.90
CA ALA A 29 0.68 1.89 -6.07
C ALA A 29 -0.76 1.40 -6.37
N ARG A 30 -1.52 1.08 -5.32
CA ARG A 30 -2.93 0.67 -5.41
C ARG A 30 -3.81 1.82 -5.92
N ASP A 31 -3.63 3.02 -5.37
CA ASP A 31 -4.44 4.18 -5.73
C ASP A 31 -4.18 4.60 -7.18
N GLU A 32 -2.92 4.59 -7.62
CA GLU A 32 -2.58 4.83 -9.03
C GLU A 32 -3.15 3.73 -9.96
N LEU A 33 -3.11 2.47 -9.53
CA LEU A 33 -3.70 1.37 -10.30
C LEU A 33 -5.21 1.56 -10.48
N ALA A 34 -5.91 2.00 -9.43
CA ALA A 34 -7.34 2.31 -9.49
C ALA A 34 -7.64 3.47 -10.47
N GLU A 35 -6.78 4.50 -10.51
CA GLU A 35 -6.90 5.58 -11.50
C GLU A 35 -6.69 5.08 -12.94
N VAL A 36 -5.69 4.23 -13.18
CA VAL A 36 -5.43 3.62 -14.49
C VAL A 36 -6.63 2.79 -14.96
N VAL A 37 -7.16 1.92 -14.09
CA VAL A 37 -8.36 1.13 -14.39
C VAL A 37 -9.54 2.04 -14.70
N GLY A 38 -9.78 3.05 -13.86
CA GLY A 38 -10.86 4.01 -14.08
C GLY A 38 -10.76 4.74 -15.42
N ARG A 39 -9.56 5.05 -15.90
CA ARG A 39 -9.35 5.66 -17.23
C ARG A 39 -9.60 4.67 -18.37
N LEU A 40 -9.17 3.41 -18.23
CA LEU A 40 -9.44 2.37 -19.21
C LEU A 40 -10.95 2.10 -19.35
N GLU A 41 -11.67 2.06 -18.22
CA GLU A 41 -13.13 1.82 -18.18
C GLU A 41 -13.95 2.96 -18.77
N GLN A 42 -13.49 4.21 -18.64
CA GLN A 42 -14.13 5.38 -19.27
C GLN A 42 -14.12 5.30 -20.80
N GLY A 43 -13.14 4.60 -21.38
CA GLY A 43 -12.96 4.53 -22.82
C GLY A 43 -12.60 5.88 -23.45
N GLY A 44 -12.83 6.02 -24.76
CA GLY A 44 -12.52 7.26 -25.52
C GLY A 44 -11.03 7.47 -25.80
N LEU A 45 -10.20 6.47 -25.50
CA LEU A 45 -8.77 6.45 -25.76
C LEU A 45 -8.46 5.91 -27.16
N THR A 46 -7.34 6.34 -27.72
CA THR A 46 -6.72 5.66 -28.85
C THR A 46 -6.16 4.29 -28.43
N LEU A 47 -5.83 3.44 -29.40
CA LEU A 47 -5.20 2.15 -29.15
C LEU A 47 -3.88 2.31 -28.38
N ASP A 48 -3.02 3.23 -28.83
CA ASP A 48 -1.70 3.45 -28.23
C ASP A 48 -1.83 3.94 -26.78
N GLU A 49 -2.77 4.84 -26.50
CA GLU A 49 -3.06 5.29 -25.12
C GLU A 49 -3.59 4.16 -24.24
N SER A 50 -4.45 3.29 -24.80
CA SER A 50 -4.99 2.13 -24.10
C SER A 50 -3.90 1.13 -23.75
N LEU A 51 -2.96 0.89 -24.68
CA LEU A 51 -1.81 0.01 -24.45
C LEU A 51 -0.87 0.57 -23.40
N ALA A 52 -0.55 1.87 -23.46
CA ALA A 52 0.31 2.52 -22.46
C ALA A 52 -0.29 2.45 -21.04
N LEU A 53 -1.61 2.65 -20.91
CA LEU A 53 -2.29 2.50 -19.62
C LEU A 53 -2.32 1.05 -19.15
N TRP A 54 -2.53 0.09 -20.05
CA TRP A 54 -2.48 -1.32 -19.70
C TRP A 54 -1.10 -1.72 -19.18
N GLU A 55 -0.02 -1.36 -19.87
CA GLU A 55 1.36 -1.65 -19.43
C GLU A 55 1.67 -1.02 -18.07
N ARG A 56 1.18 0.21 -17.82
CA ARG A 56 1.31 0.85 -16.50
C ARG A 56 0.53 0.08 -15.43
N GLY A 57 -0.70 -0.35 -15.74
CA GLY A 57 -1.53 -1.16 -14.86
C GLY A 57 -0.86 -2.49 -14.48
N GLU A 58 -0.31 -3.21 -15.45
CA GLU A 58 0.43 -4.46 -15.21
C GLU A 58 1.64 -4.24 -14.29
N HIS A 59 2.39 -3.17 -14.52
CA HIS A 59 3.51 -2.82 -13.66
C HIS A 59 3.06 -2.55 -12.21
N LEU A 60 2.02 -1.75 -12.02
CA LEU A 60 1.49 -1.42 -10.70
C LEU A 60 0.91 -2.65 -9.98
N ALA A 61 0.24 -3.55 -10.71
CA ALA A 61 -0.25 -4.81 -10.18
C ALA A 61 0.91 -5.71 -9.70
N GLY A 62 2.00 -5.77 -10.45
CA GLY A 62 3.24 -6.47 -10.05
C GLY A 62 3.87 -5.90 -8.77
N VAL A 63 3.92 -4.57 -8.65
CA VAL A 63 4.38 -3.88 -7.42
C VAL A 63 3.48 -4.25 -6.24
N CYS A 64 2.15 -4.14 -6.38
CA CYS A 64 1.20 -4.49 -5.32
C CYS A 64 1.36 -5.95 -4.87
N THR A 65 1.54 -6.86 -5.83
CA THR A 65 1.73 -8.30 -5.56
C THR A 65 2.98 -8.53 -4.73
N THR A 66 4.09 -7.87 -5.08
CA THR A 66 5.36 -7.98 -4.34
C THR A 66 5.21 -7.55 -2.87
N PHE A 67 4.47 -6.47 -2.60
CA PHE A 67 4.19 -6.03 -1.23
C PHE A 67 3.34 -7.06 -0.45
N LEU A 68 2.29 -7.60 -1.09
CA LEU A 68 1.38 -8.55 -0.45
C LEU A 68 2.07 -9.90 -0.18
N ASP A 69 2.90 -10.38 -1.11
CA ASP A 69 3.70 -11.60 -0.92
C ASP A 69 4.67 -11.44 0.24
N GLY A 70 5.41 -10.32 0.30
CA GLY A 70 6.30 -10.06 1.43
C GLY A 70 5.55 -9.94 2.76
N ALA A 71 4.32 -9.41 2.77
CA ALA A 71 3.50 -9.38 3.99
C ALA A 71 3.04 -10.78 4.41
N ARG A 72 2.63 -11.62 3.45
CA ARG A 72 2.23 -13.00 3.67
C ARG A 72 3.37 -13.83 4.25
N GLU A 73 4.58 -13.73 3.70
CA GLU A 73 5.76 -14.43 4.21
C GLU A 73 6.06 -14.09 5.68
N ARG A 74 5.93 -12.81 6.08
CA ARG A 74 6.12 -12.41 7.49
C ARG A 74 5.08 -13.01 8.42
N VAL A 75 3.81 -13.08 7.99
CA VAL A 75 2.74 -13.70 8.77
C VAL A 75 2.97 -15.20 8.90
N GLU A 76 3.33 -15.88 7.81
CA GLU A 76 3.63 -17.31 7.80
C GLU A 76 4.80 -17.63 8.75
N ALA A 77 5.88 -16.84 8.71
CA ALA A 77 7.01 -16.99 9.63
C ALA A 77 6.60 -16.80 11.11
N ALA A 78 5.83 -15.77 11.42
CA ALA A 78 5.37 -15.52 12.79
C ALA A 78 4.46 -16.64 13.33
N LEU A 79 3.64 -17.26 12.47
CA LEU A 79 2.80 -18.39 12.84
C LEU A 79 3.59 -19.68 13.06
N ALA A 80 4.66 -19.91 12.28
CA ALA A 80 5.53 -21.06 12.45
C ALA A 80 6.27 -21.02 13.80
N GLU A 81 6.86 -19.86 14.15
CA GLU A 81 7.55 -19.69 15.43
C GLU A 81 6.59 -19.85 16.64
N ALA A 82 5.32 -19.45 16.50
CA ALA A 82 4.34 -19.58 17.58
C ALA A 82 3.77 -21.00 17.75
N GLY A 83 3.96 -21.90 16.78
CA GLY A 83 3.46 -23.28 16.80
C GLY A 83 4.50 -24.33 17.22
N ASP A 84 5.78 -23.94 17.31
CA ASP A 84 6.90 -24.78 17.72
C ASP A 84 7.22 -24.69 19.24
N ASP A 85 6.45 -23.89 20.01
CA ASP A 85 6.43 -23.80 21.49
C ASP A 85 5.27 -24.59 22.12
#